data_AF-A0A317I5A1-F1
#
_entry.id   AF-A0A317I5A1-F1
#
_cell.length_a   1.000
_cell.length_b   1.000
_cell.length_c   1.000
_cell.angle_alpha   90.00
_cell.angle_beta   90.00
_cell.angle_gamma   90.00
#
_symmetry.space_group_name_H-M   'P 1'
#
loop_
_entity.id
_entity.type
_entity.pdbx_description
1 polymer ?
#
loop_
_entity_poly.entity_id
_entity_poly.type
_entity_poly.pdbx_seq_one_letter_code
_entity_poly.pdbx_strand_id
1 'polypeptide(L)' 'MQKAIFGAGCFWGVEETFRHIPGVTAVAVGYSGGTMKNPSYHDVCSG' A
#
# COMPACT_ATOMS: atom_id res chain seq x y z
N MET A 1 15.26 4.45 10.80
CA MET A 1 14.32 3.62 10.01
C MET A 1 14.16 4.21 8.63
N GLN A 2 14.12 3.37 7.61
CA GLN A 2 13.85 3.77 6.22
C GLN A 2 12.47 3.27 5.79
N LYS A 3 11.89 3.90 4.77
CA LYS A 3 10.59 3.54 4.21
C LYS A 3 10.72 3.31 2.71
N ALA A 4 9.93 2.37 2.18
CA ALA A 4 9.79 2.11 0.76
C ALA A 4 8.29 1.99 0.43
N ILE A 5 7.91 2.33 -0.80
CA ILE A 5 6.55 2.23 -1.32
C ILE A 5 6.58 1.33 -2.57
N PHE A 6 5.66 0.37 -2.63
CA PHE A 6 5.55 -0.58 -3.74
C PHE A 6 4.13 -0.54 -4.32
N GLY A 7 4.02 -0.50 -5.65
CA GLY A 7 2.76 -0.73 -6.38
C GLY A 7 2.78 -2.11 -7.03
N ALA A 8 1.99 -3.06 -6.51
CA ALA A 8 2.11 -4.47 -6.88
C ALA A 8 0.74 -5.20 -6.89
N GLY A 9 -0.28 -4.60 -7.50
CA GLY A 9 -1.62 -5.21 -7.59
C GLY A 9 -2.44 -5.06 -6.30
N CYS A 10 -3.22 -6.08 -5.94
CA CYS A 10 -4.04 -6.07 -4.72
C CYS A 10 -3.14 -6.01 -3.48
N PHE A 11 -3.23 -4.90 -2.73
CA PHE A 11 -2.33 -4.66 -1.61
C PHE A 11 -2.50 -5.62 -0.44
N TRP A 12 -3.60 -6.40 -0.35
CA TRP A 12 -3.85 -7.30 0.78
C TRP A 12 -2.83 -8.44 0.81
N GLY A 13 -2.62 -9.11 -0.34
CA GLY A 13 -1.62 -10.16 -0.45
C GLY A 13 -0.19 -9.62 -0.31
N VAL A 14 0.04 -8.41 -0.83
CA VAL A 14 1.35 -7.75 -0.74
C VAL A 14 1.68 -7.39 0.70
N GLU A 15 0.76 -6.75 1.42
CA GLU A 15 0.91 -6.40 2.84
C GLU A 15 1.23 -7.63 3.67
N GLU A 16 0.46 -8.70 3.50
CA GLU A 16 0.66 -9.95 4.23
C GLU A 16 2.02 -10.56 3.94
N THR A 17 2.47 -10.51 2.69
CA THR A 17 3.80 -11.01 2.31
C THR A 17 4.90 -10.21 3.02
N PHE A 18 4.82 -8.87 3.02
CA PHE A 18 5.83 -8.02 3.66
C PHE A 18 5.88 -8.17 5.18
N ARG A 19 4.75 -8.47 5.85
CA ARG A 19 4.71 -8.71 7.30
C ARG A 19 5.60 -9.88 7.75
N HIS A 20 5.88 -10.82 6.86
CA HIS A 20 6.69 -12.01 7.16
C HIS A 20 8.16 -11.88 6.76
N ILE A 21 8.58 -10.77 6.15
CA ILE A 21 9.97 -10.60 5.70
C ILE A 21 10.86 -10.20 6.89
N PRO A 22 11.93 -10.96 7.19
CA PRO A 22 12.88 -10.59 8.24
C PRO A 22 13.45 -9.18 8.05
N GLY A 23 13.39 -8.36 9.11
CA GLY A 23 13.84 -6.97 9.09
C GLY A 23 12.75 -5.96 8.73
N VAL A 24 11.59 -6.39 8.23
CA VAL A 24 10.40 -5.53 8.14
C VAL A 24 9.81 -5.36 9.53
N THR A 25 9.60 -4.11 9.91
CA THR A 25 9.18 -3.72 11.26
C THR A 25 7.75 -3.21 11.30
N ALA A 26 7.24 -2.69 10.18
CA ALA A 26 5.86 -2.25 10.02
C ALA A 26 5.48 -2.25 8.54
N VAL A 27 4.22 -2.53 8.25
CA VAL A 27 3.62 -2.48 6.91
C VAL A 27 2.27 -1.79 7.02
N ALA A 28 1.93 -0.99 6.02
CA ALA A 28 0.64 -0.34 5.88
C ALA A 28 0.28 -0.24 4.39
N VAL A 29 -1.02 -0.21 4.10
CA VAL A 29 -1.56 -0.07 2.75
C VAL A 29 -2.21 1.31 2.57
N GLY A 30 -2.27 1.76 1.32
CA GLY A 30 -2.88 3.03 0.96
C GLY A 30 -2.76 3.29 -0.54
N TYR A 31 -3.00 4.54 -0.92
CA TYR A 31 -3.02 4.96 -2.32
C TYR A 31 -1.95 6.03 -2.56
N SER A 32 -1.26 5.93 -3.69
CA SER A 32 -0.22 6.88 -4.10
C SER A 32 -0.17 6.97 -5.63
N GLY A 33 0.37 8.06 -6.16
CA GLY A 33 0.52 8.30 -7.60
C GLY A 33 -0.71 8.88 -8.31
N GLY A 34 -1.81 9.13 -7.61
CA GLY A 34 -3.00 9.81 -8.15
C GLY A 34 -2.99 11.34 -7.90
N THR A 35 -4.02 12.03 -8.42
CA THR A 35 -4.20 13.49 -8.27
C THR A 35 -5.18 13.89 -7.16
N MET A 36 -6.08 12.99 -6.77
CA MET A 36 -7.06 13.23 -5.72
C MET A 36 -6.41 13.24 -4.34
N LYS A 37 -6.77 14.22 -3.51
CA LYS A 37 -6.32 14.31 -2.12
C LYS A 37 -7.19 13.44 -1.22
N ASN A 38 -6.55 12.62 -0.38
CA ASN A 38 -7.20 11.72 0.59
C ASN A 38 -8.27 10.80 -0.04
N PRO A 39 -7.93 10.02 -1.09
CA PRO A 39 -8.92 9.17 -1.75
C PRO A 39 -9.36 8.02 -0.84
N SER A 40 -10.65 7.67 -0.91
CA SER A 40 -11.19 6.45 -0.32
C SER A 40 -10.99 5.25 -1.24
N TYR A 41 -11.21 4.04 -0.73
CA TYR A 41 -11.23 2.82 -1.54
C TYR A 41 -12.24 2.91 -2.69
N HIS A 42 -13.42 3.48 -2.42
CA HIS A 42 -14.46 3.63 -3.44
C HIS A 42 -13.99 4.53 -4.57
N ASP A 43 -13.42 5.70 -4.27
CA ASP A 43 -12.94 6.66 -5.28
C ASP A 43 -11.92 6.01 -6.23
N VAL A 44 -11.00 5.21 -5.68
CA VAL A 44 -9.95 4.52 -6.46
C VAL A 44 -10.53 3.40 -7.33
N CYS A 45 -11.55 2.69 -6.84
CA CYS A 45 -12.20 1.62 -7.58
C CYS A 45 -13.17 2.13 -8.66
N SER A 46 -13.74 3.33 -8.49
CA SER A 46 -14.65 3.92 -9.48
C SER A 46 -13.94 4.60 -10.64
N GLY A 47 -12.71 5.10 -10.42
CA GLY A 47 -11.89 5.77 -11.46
C GLY A 47 -12.34 7.18 -11.78
#